data_AF-A0A351RBA6-F1
#
_entry.id   AF-A0A351RBA6-F1
#
_cell.length_a   1.000
_cell.length_b   1.000
_cell.length_c   1.000
_cell.angle_alpha   90.00
_cell.angle_beta   90.00
_cell.angle_gamma   90.00
#
_symmetry.space_group_name_H-M   'P 1'
#
loop_
_entity.id
_entity.type
_entity.pdbx_description
1 polymer ?
#
loop_
_entity_poly.entity_id
_entity_poly.type
_entity_poly.pdbx_seq_one_letter_code
_entity_poly.pdbx_strand_id
1 'polypeptide(L)'
;MHIHILGICGTFMGGIAVLAKAAGHKVTGCDANVYPPMSTQLEAQGVELIEGFDPSQTALNPDIYVIGNVVSRGNPLMEAILNQGLPYISGPQWLAENVL
;
A
#
# COMPACT_ATOMS: atom_id res chain seq x y z
N MET A 1 9.38 6.75 7.45
CA MET A 1 9.38 5.47 6.73
C MET A 1 8.63 5.63 5.43
N HIS A 2 8.98 4.84 4.42
CA HIS A 2 8.27 4.70 3.17
C HIS A 2 7.41 3.44 3.22
N ILE A 3 6.10 3.62 3.21
CA ILE A 3 5.11 2.56 3.23
C ILE A 3 4.56 2.39 1.81
N HIS A 4 4.50 1.15 1.34
CA HIS A 4 3.85 0.81 0.08
C HIS A 4 2.62 -0.07 0.35
N ILE A 5 1.42 0.42 -0.01
CA ILE A 5 0.16 -0.25 0.30
C ILE A 5 -0.39 -0.93 -0.95
N LEU A 6 -0.57 -2.24 -0.89
CA LEU A 6 -1.20 -3.01 -1.95
C LEU A 6 -2.71 -3.13 -1.72
N GLY A 7 -3.52 -2.76 -2.72
CA GLY A 7 -4.97 -2.66 -2.60
C GLY A 7 -5.41 -1.35 -1.92
N ILE A 8 -4.71 -0.25 -2.21
CA ILE A 8 -4.87 1.02 -1.50
C ILE A 8 -6.22 1.72 -1.73
N CYS A 9 -6.94 1.41 -2.81
CA CYS A 9 -8.22 2.04 -3.13
C CYS A 9 -9.40 1.44 -2.33
N GLY A 10 -9.19 0.37 -1.56
CA GLY A 10 -10.18 -0.13 -0.61
C GLY A 10 -10.41 0.86 0.54
N THR A 11 -11.66 1.05 0.99
CA THR A 11 -12.02 2.04 2.02
C THR A 11 -11.15 1.98 3.28
N PHE A 12 -10.91 0.77 3.79
CA PHE A 12 -10.06 0.58 4.97
C PHE A 12 -8.58 0.88 4.69
N MET A 13 -8.05 0.42 3.56
CA MET A 13 -6.65 0.61 3.18
C MET A 13 -6.35 2.07 2.84
N GLY A 14 -7.29 2.77 2.20
CA GLY A 14 -7.21 4.21 1.97
C GLY A 14 -7.22 5.00 3.28
N GLY A 15 -8.03 4.57 4.26
CA GLY A 15 -7.98 5.12 5.62
C GLY A 15 -6.60 4.97 6.27
N ILE A 16 -6.00 3.77 6.17
CA ILE A 16 -4.63 3.53 6.62
C ILE A 16 -3.64 4.45 5.91
N ALA A 17 -3.76 4.62 4.59
CA ALA A 17 -2.88 5.48 3.82
C ALA A 17 -2.91 6.93 4.33
N VAL A 18 -4.10 7.46 4.61
CA VAL A 18 -4.28 8.81 5.14
C VAL A 18 -3.70 8.94 6.55
N LEU A 19 -3.92 7.95 7.42
CA LEU A 19 -3.34 7.92 8.77
C LEU A 19 -1.81 7.88 8.71
N ALA A 20 -1.23 7.04 7.85
CA ALA A 20 0.19 6.94 7.64
C ALA A 20 0.81 8.25 7.10
N LYS A 21 0.13 8.93 6.16
CA LYS A 21 0.54 10.27 5.70
C LYS A 21 0.48 11.29 6.83
N ALA A 22 -0.59 11.30 7.62
CA ALA A 22 -0.75 12.20 8.76
C ALA A 22 0.33 11.97 9.85
N ALA A 23 0.80 10.74 10.02
CA ALA A 23 1.92 10.37 10.87
C ALA A 23 3.30 10.78 10.31
N GLY A 24 3.36 11.41 9.13
CA GLY A 24 4.59 11.90 8.51
C GLY A 24 5.35 10.85 7.69
N HIS A 25 4.72 9.72 7.35
CA HIS A 25 5.33 8.72 6.48
C HIS A 25 5.21 9.10 5.00
N LYS A 26 6.16 8.64 4.18
CA LYS A 26 5.98 8.61 2.72
C LYS A 26 5.06 7.44 2.42
N VAL A 27 3.94 7.70 1.75
CA VAL A 27 2.98 6.65 1.41
C VAL A 27 2.83 6.60 -0.10
N THR A 28 3.00 5.40 -0.62
CA THR A 28 2.75 5.03 -1.99
C THR A 28 1.79 3.85 -1.96
N GLY A 29 1.04 3.60 -3.02
CA GLY A 29 0.25 2.38 -3.09
C GLY A 29 -0.19 2.03 -4.48
N CYS A 30 -0.70 0.81 -4.62
CA CYS A 30 -1.16 0.30 -5.88
C CYS A 30 -2.51 -0.40 -5.75
N ASP A 31 -3.25 -0.44 -6.85
CA ASP A 31 -4.51 -1.16 -6.93
C ASP A 31 -4.80 -1.61 -8.37
N ALA A 32 -5.65 -2.63 -8.54
CA ALA A 32 -6.04 -3.12 -9.85
C ALA A 32 -6.74 -2.03 -10.70
N ASN A 33 -7.53 -1.18 -10.04
CA ASN A 33 -8.19 -0.05 -10.67
C ASN A 33 -7.96 1.19 -9.81
N VAL A 34 -7.29 2.19 -10.37
CA VAL A 34 -7.12 3.49 -9.73
C VAL A 34 -8.11 4.46 -10.37
N TYR A 35 -9.22 4.73 -9.70
CA TYR A 35 -10.30 5.56 -10.24
C TYR A 35 -10.95 6.49 -9.20
N PRO A 36 -11.55 7.61 -9.64
CA PRO A 36 -12.29 8.50 -8.76
C PRO A 36 -13.51 7.82 -8.14
N PRO A 37 -13.91 8.16 -6.90
CA PRO A 37 -13.45 9.30 -6.11
C PRO A 37 -12.24 9.01 -5.21
N MET A 38 -11.90 7.74 -4.99
CA MET A 38 -10.88 7.37 -4.00
C MET A 38 -9.47 7.79 -4.45
N SER A 39 -9.14 7.65 -5.73
CA SER A 39 -7.83 8.06 -6.25
C SER A 39 -7.56 9.55 -6.00
N THR A 40 -8.51 10.40 -6.38
CA THR A 40 -8.42 11.85 -6.19
C THR A 40 -8.31 12.24 -4.72
N GLN A 41 -9.01 11.53 -3.83
CA GLN A 41 -8.92 11.78 -2.39
C GLN A 41 -7.53 11.45 -1.84
N LEU A 42 -6.94 10.32 -2.25
CA LEU A 42 -5.61 9.91 -1.82
C LEU A 42 -4.51 10.81 -2.40
N GLU A 43 -4.61 11.15 -3.68
CA GLU A 43 -3.70 12.09 -4.35
C GLU A 43 -3.73 13.47 -3.70
N ALA A 44 -4.92 13.98 -3.32
CA ALA A 44 -5.06 15.24 -2.60
C ALA A 44 -4.39 15.23 -1.22
N GLN A 45 -4.21 14.05 -0.62
CA GLN A 45 -3.46 13.84 0.63
C GLN A 45 -1.97 13.59 0.37
N GLY A 46 -1.50 13.69 -0.88
CA GLY A 46 -0.12 13.50 -1.28
C GLY A 46 0.33 12.03 -1.27
N VAL A 47 -0.60 11.09 -1.49
CA VAL A 47 -0.30 9.68 -1.70
C VAL A 47 -0.04 9.44 -3.19
N GLU A 48 1.09 8.81 -3.52
CA GLU A 48 1.38 8.40 -4.89
C GLU A 48 0.68 7.07 -5.20
N LEU A 49 -0.09 7.02 -6.28
CA LEU A 49 -0.85 5.84 -6.70
C LEU A 49 -0.26 5.24 -7.97
N ILE A 50 -0.23 3.91 -8.02
CA ILE A 50 0.26 3.13 -9.15
C ILE A 50 -0.83 2.15 -9.56
N GLU A 51 -1.13 2.08 -10.85
CA GLU A 51 -2.10 1.11 -11.36
C GLU A 51 -1.46 -0.27 -11.55
N GLY A 52 -2.20 -1.31 -11.15
CA GLY A 52 -1.78 -2.70 -11.24
C GLY A 52 -0.81 -3.15 -10.14
N PHE A 53 -0.36 -4.40 -10.26
CA PHE A 53 0.52 -5.07 -9.29
C PHE A 53 1.80 -5.54 -9.98
N ASP A 54 2.54 -4.61 -10.56
CA ASP A 54 3.77 -4.91 -11.29
C ASP A 54 4.94 -5.20 -10.33
N PRO A 55 5.71 -6.27 -10.51
CA PRO A 55 6.91 -6.55 -9.71
C PRO A 55 7.94 -5.42 -9.70
N SER A 56 7.99 -4.56 -10.73
CA SER A 56 8.89 -3.41 -10.78
C SER A 56 8.67 -2.44 -9.61
N GLN A 57 7.49 -2.48 -8.97
CA GLN A 57 7.18 -1.67 -7.80
C GLN A 57 8.09 -2.01 -6.60
N THR A 58 8.76 -3.18 -6.58
CA THR A 58 9.76 -3.45 -5.54
C THR A 58 10.97 -2.52 -5.61
N ALA A 59 11.24 -1.92 -6.78
CA ALA A 59 12.31 -0.93 -6.96
C ALA A 59 12.03 0.40 -6.26
N LEU A 60 10.79 0.64 -5.81
CA LEU A 60 10.45 1.78 -4.96
C LEU A 60 11.17 1.72 -3.60
N ASN A 61 11.66 0.54 -3.22
CA ASN A 61 12.39 0.25 -1.99
C ASN A 61 11.71 0.82 -0.72
N PRO A 62 10.41 0.51 -0.50
CA PRO A 62 9.74 0.88 0.73
C PRO A 62 10.30 0.10 1.92
N ASP A 63 10.21 0.70 3.11
CA ASP A 63 10.61 0.07 4.36
C ASP A 63 9.67 -1.10 4.73
N ILE A 64 8.39 -1.01 4.34
CA ILE A 64 7.38 -2.03 4.61
C ILE A 64 6.26 -2.03 3.56
N TYR A 65 5.79 -3.22 3.22
CA TYR A 65 4.62 -3.45 2.38
C TYR A 65 3.38 -3.75 3.24
N VAL A 66 2.33 -2.96 3.09
CA VAL A 66 1.05 -3.21 3.78
C VAL A 66 0.10 -3.89 2.80
N ILE A 67 -0.26 -5.13 3.12
CA ILE A 67 -1.00 -6.00 2.20
C ILE A 67 -2.49 -5.95 2.52
N GLY A 68 -3.29 -5.48 1.55
CA GLY A 68 -4.74 -5.54 1.60
C GLY A 68 -5.28 -6.95 1.30
N ASN A 69 -6.47 -7.26 1.81
CA ASN A 69 -7.13 -8.56 1.66
C ASN A 69 -7.37 -8.99 0.20
N VAL A 70 -7.44 -8.03 -0.73
CA VAL A 70 -7.65 -8.33 -2.16
C VAL A 70 -6.44 -8.98 -2.83
N VAL A 71 -5.27 -8.97 -2.17
CA VAL A 71 -4.05 -9.56 -2.68
C VAL A 71 -3.85 -10.97 -2.13
N SER A 72 -3.64 -11.92 -3.03
CA SER A 72 -3.41 -13.33 -2.72
C SER A 72 -2.20 -13.88 -3.48
N ARG A 73 -1.80 -15.12 -3.17
CA ARG A 73 -0.73 -15.84 -3.89
C ARG A 73 -1.05 -15.92 -5.38
N GLY A 74 -0.01 -15.81 -6.22
CA GLY A 74 -0.15 -15.67 -7.67
C GLY A 74 -0.26 -14.22 -8.16
N ASN A 75 -0.46 -13.24 -7.27
CA ASN A 75 -0.27 -11.83 -7.61
C ASN A 75 1.23 -11.55 -7.89
N PRO A 76 1.60 -11.00 -9.07
CA PRO A 76 3.00 -10.85 -9.45
C PRO A 76 3.85 -10.05 -8.46
N LEU A 77 3.35 -8.91 -7.97
CA LEU A 77 4.04 -8.11 -6.97
C LEU A 77 4.13 -8.83 -5.63
N MET A 78 3.07 -9.52 -5.19
CA MET A 78 3.11 -10.28 -3.94
C MET A 78 4.15 -11.41 -4.00
N GLU A 79 4.22 -12.14 -5.11
CA GLU A 79 5.25 -13.16 -5.31
C GLU A 79 6.65 -12.55 -5.29
N ALA A 80 6.85 -11.37 -5.89
CA ALA A 80 8.13 -10.68 -5.87
C ALA A 80 8.56 -10.27 -4.45
N ILE A 81 7.64 -9.71 -3.65
CA ILE A 81 7.85 -9.36 -2.24
C ILE A 81 8.29 -10.59 -1.44
N LEU A 82 7.58 -11.72 -1.61
CA LEU A 82 7.87 -12.96 -0.89
C LEU A 82 9.21 -13.57 -1.33
N ASN A 83 9.47 -13.63 -2.64
CA ASN A 83 10.71 -14.21 -3.19
C ASN A 83 11.96 -13.42 -2.77
N GLN A 84 11.83 -12.10 -2.60
CA GLN A 84 12.91 -11.23 -2.13
C GLN A 84 13.00 -11.14 -0.60
N GLY A 85 12.05 -11.74 0.13
CA GLY A 85 12.00 -11.68 1.60
C GLY A 85 11.78 -10.27 2.15
N LEU A 86 11.07 -9.42 1.40
CA LEU A 86 10.86 -8.02 1.80
C LEU A 86 9.89 -7.91 2.98
N PRO A 87 10.04 -6.91 3.87
CA PRO A 87 9.17 -6.76 5.04
C PRO A 87 7.73 -6.47 4.64
N TYR A 88 6.78 -7.28 5.12
CA TYR A 88 5.35 -7.07 4.86
C TYR A 88 4.51 -7.28 6.12
N ILE A 89 3.34 -6.63 6.15
CA ILE A 89 2.40 -6.68 7.27
C ILE A 89 0.97 -6.53 6.76
N SER A 90 -0.02 -6.98 7.53
CA SER A 90 -1.43 -6.74 7.21
C SER A 90 -1.86 -5.33 7.60
N GLY A 91 -2.86 -4.78 6.90
CA GLY A 91 -3.45 -3.48 7.25
C GLY A 91 -3.89 -3.38 8.72
N PRO A 92 -4.70 -4.33 9.26
CA PRO A 92 -5.12 -4.29 10.66
C PRO A 92 -3.97 -4.36 11.66
N GLN A 93 -2.94 -5.17 11.37
CA GLN A 93 -1.78 -5.27 12.25
C GLN A 93 -0.97 -3.97 12.24
N TRP A 94 -0.76 -3.35 11.08
CA TRP A 94 -0.09 -2.04 10.99
C TRP A 94 -0.84 -0.98 11.81
N LEU A 95 -2.18 -0.94 11.71
CA LEU A 95 -3.02 -0.03 12.49
C LEU A 95 -2.86 -0.25 14.00
N ALA A 96 -2.87 -1.51 14.44
CA ALA A 96 -2.72 -1.87 15.85
C ALA A 96 -1.33 -1.53 16.43
N GLU A 97 -0.28 -1.57 15.62
CA GLU A 97 1.10 -1.33 16.08
C GLU A 97 1.53 0.14 15.98
N ASN A 98 0.90 0.94 15.10
CA ASN A 98 1.36 2.29 14.78
C ASN A 98 0.38 3.41 15.16
N VAL A 99 -0.89 3.07 15.42
CA VAL A 99 -1.95 4.07 15.68
C VAL A 99 -2.69 3.84 16.99
N LEU A 100 -2.93 2.58 17.36
CA LEU A 100 -3.62 2.19 18.61
C LEU A 100 -2.62 1.95 19.75
#